data_AF-A0A8S0FCW8-F1
#
_entry.id   AF-A0A8S0FCW8-F1
#
_cell.length_a   1.000
_cell.length_b   1.000
_cell.length_c   1.000
_cell.angle_alpha   90.00
_cell.angle_beta   90.00
_cell.angle_gamma   90.00
#
_symmetry.space_group_name_H-M   'P 1'
#
loop_
_entity.id
_entity.type
_entity.pdbx_description
1 polymer ?
#
loop_
_entity_poly.entity_id
_entity_poly.type
_entity_poly.pdbx_seq_one_letter_code
_entity_poly.pdbx_strand_id
1 'polypeptide(L)'
;MKMLLDLAPNEMVRTHLKEWDVPGGVPDEMFQLRTGDKIHWGPFGHLVRELHFNASENGLHDYLWLPELVEDVCKAYQKKYGHDLKPHYLSVLHPCIVWFEADIVYEKGVLETALSYAYTSVRDLPPDGNATFGIDCDGKSVSRSAIARIEFLQPGQM
;
A
#
# COMPACT_ATOMS: atom_id res chain seq x y z
N MET A 1 -2.75 6.96 -10.97
CA MET A 1 -2.12 8.25 -11.37
C MET A 1 -2.89 9.48 -10.89
N LYS A 2 -4.23 9.54 -11.05
CA LYS A 2 -5.06 10.71 -10.67
C LYS A 2 -4.64 11.46 -9.40
N MET A 3 -4.50 10.77 -8.26
CA MET A 3 -4.10 11.41 -6.99
C MET A 3 -2.75 12.15 -7.09
N LEU A 4 -1.75 11.54 -7.74
CA LEU A 4 -0.43 12.15 -7.92
C LEU A 4 -0.49 13.38 -8.81
N LEU A 5 -1.35 13.35 -9.84
CA LEU A 5 -1.59 14.53 -10.69
C LEU A 5 -2.25 15.65 -9.89
N ASP A 6 -3.33 15.35 -9.17
CA ASP A 6 -4.08 16.34 -8.38
C ASP A 6 -3.18 17.03 -7.36
N LEU A 7 -2.31 16.27 -6.70
CA LEU A 7 -1.38 16.74 -5.66
C LEU A 7 0.02 17.12 -6.17
N ALA A 8 0.26 17.22 -7.48
CA ALA A 8 1.59 17.52 -8.00
C ALA A 8 2.14 18.86 -7.45
N PRO A 9 3.45 18.96 -7.12
CA PRO A 9 4.04 20.14 -6.49
C PRO A 9 4.04 21.39 -7.39
N ASN A 10 3.98 21.21 -8.71
CA ASN A 10 3.90 22.29 -9.70
C ASN A 10 3.44 21.74 -11.07
N GLU A 11 3.14 22.65 -12.00
CA GLU A 11 2.67 22.31 -13.35
C GLU A 11 3.66 21.50 -14.20
N MET A 12 4.97 21.72 -14.01
CA MET A 12 5.99 20.94 -14.73
C MET A 12 5.92 19.46 -14.32
N VAL A 13 5.90 19.18 -13.02
CA VAL A 13 5.75 17.81 -12.50
C VAL A 13 4.41 17.21 -12.95
N ARG A 14 3.31 17.98 -12.87
CA ARG A 14 1.99 17.54 -13.34
C ARG A 14 2.02 17.13 -14.80
N THR A 15 2.66 17.92 -15.66
CA THR A 15 2.79 17.65 -17.09
C THR A 15 3.56 16.35 -17.35
N HIS A 16 4.73 16.19 -16.72
CA HIS A 16 5.52 14.97 -16.84
C HIS A 16 4.77 13.72 -16.35
N LEU A 17 4.09 13.80 -15.20
CA LEU A 17 3.29 12.68 -14.68
C LEU A 17 2.10 12.34 -15.59
N LYS A 18 1.55 13.33 -16.29
CA LYS A 18 0.45 13.13 -17.24
C LYS A 18 0.91 12.34 -18.47
N GLU A 19 2.16 12.48 -18.89
CA GLU A 19 2.75 11.63 -19.94
C GLU A 19 2.81 10.16 -19.52
N TRP A 20 2.80 9.87 -18.22
CA TRP A 20 2.81 8.51 -17.66
C TRP A 20 1.42 7.99 -17.31
N ASP A 21 0.35 8.78 -17.51
CA ASP A 21 -1.04 8.39 -17.24
C ASP A 21 -1.62 7.49 -18.35
N VAL A 22 -0.88 6.44 -18.68
CA VAL A 22 -1.24 5.38 -19.62
C VAL A 22 -0.83 4.02 -19.02
N PRO A 23 -1.47 2.91 -19.41
CA PRO A 23 -1.09 1.58 -18.92
C PRO A 23 0.43 1.31 -19.14
N GLY A 24 1.15 1.01 -18.07
CA GLY A 24 2.60 0.78 -18.10
C GLY A 24 3.46 2.02 -18.41
N GLY A 25 2.88 3.23 -18.37
CA GLY A 25 3.56 4.48 -18.75
C GLY A 25 4.66 4.93 -17.78
N VAL A 26 4.66 4.43 -16.54
CA VAL A 26 5.69 4.74 -15.55
C VAL A 26 6.94 3.90 -15.86
N PRO A 27 8.11 4.53 -16.11
CA PRO A 27 9.34 3.84 -16.48
C PRO A 27 10.09 3.29 -15.26
N ASP A 28 9.41 2.46 -14.46
CA ASP A 28 9.97 1.72 -13.33
C ASP A 28 9.59 0.23 -13.44
N GLU A 29 10.57 -0.65 -13.23
CA GLU A 29 10.40 -2.09 -13.42
C GLU A 29 9.41 -2.68 -12.39
N MET A 30 9.45 -2.22 -11.13
CA MET A 30 8.53 -2.69 -10.10
C MET A 30 7.12 -2.17 -10.34
N PHE A 31 6.97 -0.92 -10.77
CA PHE A 31 5.66 -0.40 -11.18
C PHE A 31 5.06 -1.25 -12.33
N GLN A 32 5.87 -1.59 -13.34
CA GLN A 32 5.42 -2.40 -14.47
C GLN A 32 5.03 -3.82 -14.04
N LEU A 33 5.81 -4.47 -13.18
CA LEU A 33 5.45 -5.78 -12.63
C LEU A 33 4.13 -5.72 -11.85
N ARG A 34 4.00 -4.77 -10.91
CA ARG A 34 2.82 -4.61 -10.04
C ARG A 34 1.55 -4.17 -10.76
N THR A 35 1.65 -3.67 -12.00
CA THR A 35 0.49 -3.28 -12.80
C THR A 35 0.23 -4.20 -14.00
N GLY A 36 1.24 -4.96 -14.44
CA GLY A 36 1.18 -5.82 -15.61
C GLY A 36 1.09 -7.32 -15.31
N ASP A 37 1.51 -7.77 -14.13
CA ASP A 37 1.52 -9.18 -13.74
C ASP A 37 0.69 -9.42 -12.47
N LYS A 38 -0.30 -10.30 -12.60
CA LYS A 38 -1.21 -10.72 -11.52
C LYS A 38 -0.51 -11.27 -10.29
N ILE A 39 0.70 -11.82 -10.44
CA ILE A 39 1.50 -12.35 -9.31
C ILE A 39 1.95 -11.22 -8.37
N HIS A 40 1.98 -9.97 -8.86
CA HIS A 40 2.53 -8.81 -8.17
C HIS A 40 1.47 -7.75 -7.79
N TRP A 41 0.17 -8.07 -7.91
CA TRP A 41 -0.92 -7.11 -7.66
C TRP A 41 -1.21 -6.83 -6.18
N GLY A 42 -0.59 -7.55 -5.26
CA GLY A 42 -0.89 -7.45 -3.84
C GLY A 42 0.34 -7.57 -2.93
N PRO A 43 0.11 -7.52 -1.60
CA PRO A 43 -1.20 -7.50 -0.96
C PRO A 43 -1.91 -6.13 -1.03
N PHE A 44 -3.22 -6.19 -1.27
CA PHE A 44 -4.16 -5.07 -1.25
C PHE A 44 -4.70 -4.76 0.16
N GLY A 45 -4.68 -5.76 1.06
CA GLY A 45 -5.01 -5.60 2.47
C GLY A 45 -4.56 -6.81 3.30
N HIS A 46 -4.49 -6.65 4.61
CA HIS A 46 -4.16 -7.71 5.57
C HIS A 46 -5.31 -7.91 6.55
N LEU A 47 -5.44 -9.14 7.07
CA LEU A 47 -6.45 -9.44 8.10
C LEU A 47 -6.16 -8.73 9.43
N VAL A 48 -4.87 -8.54 9.75
CA VAL A 48 -4.39 -8.03 11.04
C VAL A 48 -3.94 -6.59 10.90
N ARG A 49 -4.57 -5.68 11.64
CA ARG A 49 -4.29 -4.23 11.62
C ARG A 49 -2.89 -3.90 12.16
N GLU A 50 -2.53 -4.48 13.31
CA GLU A 50 -1.27 -4.21 14.03
C GLU A 50 -0.04 -4.50 13.18
N LEU A 51 -0.21 -5.33 12.16
CA LEU A 51 0.83 -5.76 11.24
C LEU A 51 1.38 -4.59 10.41
N HIS A 52 0.53 -3.61 10.09
CA HIS A 52 0.95 -2.38 9.41
C HIS A 52 1.92 -1.52 10.24
N PHE A 53 1.92 -1.66 11.57
CA PHE A 53 2.85 -0.98 12.48
C PHE A 53 4.11 -1.79 12.77
N ASN A 54 4.19 -3.03 12.26
CA ASN A 54 5.32 -3.95 12.42
C ASN A 54 5.75 -4.49 11.04
N ALA A 55 5.59 -3.69 9.98
CA ALA A 55 5.76 -4.13 8.61
C ALA A 55 7.21 -4.58 8.35
N SER A 56 8.18 -3.81 8.83
CA SER A 56 9.61 -4.06 8.59
C SER A 56 10.09 -5.36 9.22
N GLU A 57 9.64 -5.64 10.45
CA GLU A 57 9.94 -6.84 11.23
C GLU A 57 9.35 -8.10 10.58
N ASN A 58 8.28 -7.93 9.81
CA ASN A 58 7.58 -8.99 9.09
C ASN A 58 7.97 -9.08 7.62
N GLY A 59 8.99 -8.32 7.17
CA GLY A 59 9.47 -8.34 5.79
C GLY A 59 8.44 -7.79 4.79
N LEU A 60 7.52 -6.94 5.25
CA LEU A 60 6.51 -6.30 4.42
C LEU A 60 6.88 -4.86 4.11
N HIS A 61 6.29 -4.35 3.04
CA HIS A 61 6.39 -2.94 2.71
C HIS A 61 5.64 -2.07 3.74
N ASP A 62 6.24 -0.95 4.13
CA ASP A 62 5.61 0.03 5.02
C ASP A 62 4.67 0.94 4.23
N TYR A 63 3.42 0.49 4.12
CA TYR A 63 2.34 1.25 3.47
C TYR A 63 1.89 2.48 4.26
N LEU A 64 2.17 2.55 5.56
CA LEU A 64 1.84 3.73 6.38
C LEU A 64 2.82 4.87 6.11
N TRP A 65 4.07 4.55 5.77
CA TRP A 65 5.03 5.53 5.31
C TRP A 65 4.74 6.01 3.88
N LEU A 66 4.73 5.11 2.89
CA LEU A 66 4.43 5.47 1.50
C LEU A 66 3.98 4.24 0.70
N PRO A 67 2.85 4.26 -0.02
CA PRO A 67 2.45 3.12 -0.85
C PRO A 67 3.44 2.78 -1.97
N GLU A 68 3.65 1.50 -2.25
CA GLU A 68 4.64 1.00 -3.23
C GLU A 68 4.52 1.67 -4.61
N LEU A 69 3.30 1.75 -5.16
CA LEU A 69 3.08 2.38 -6.47
C LEU A 69 3.42 3.89 -6.47
N VAL A 70 3.24 4.58 -5.34
CA VAL A 70 3.65 5.98 -5.20
C VAL A 70 5.17 6.07 -5.12
N GLU A 71 5.80 5.17 -4.36
CA GLU A 71 7.24 5.10 -4.26
C GLU A 71 7.90 4.82 -5.62
N ASP A 72 7.37 3.86 -6.38
CA ASP A 72 7.89 3.47 -7.69
C ASP A 72 7.76 4.61 -8.72
N VAL A 73 6.66 5.41 -8.66
CA VAL A 73 6.56 6.64 -9.46
C VAL A 73 7.62 7.67 -9.04
N CYS A 74 7.87 7.84 -7.73
CA CYS A 74 8.92 8.76 -7.27
C CYS A 74 10.31 8.29 -7.70
N LYS A 75 10.60 6.98 -7.65
CA LYS A 75 11.85 6.37 -8.15
C LYS A 75 12.02 6.61 -9.65
N ALA A 76 10.99 6.34 -10.45
CA ALA A 76 10.99 6.66 -11.89
C ALA A 76 11.29 8.13 -12.15
N TYR A 77 10.64 9.03 -11.39
CA TYR A 77 10.78 10.47 -11.58
C TYR A 77 12.18 10.97 -11.24
N GLN A 78 12.74 10.52 -10.12
CA GLN A 78 14.13 10.79 -9.76
C GLN A 78 15.10 10.27 -10.83
N LYS A 79 14.89 9.05 -11.34
CA LYS A 79 15.76 8.45 -12.36
C LYS A 79 15.72 9.21 -13.69
N LYS A 80 14.53 9.64 -14.14
CA LYS A 80 14.35 10.30 -15.44
C LYS A 80 14.69 11.80 -15.41
N TYR A 81 14.33 12.50 -14.34
CA TYR A 81 14.40 13.97 -14.26
C TYR A 81 15.35 14.49 -13.17
N GLY A 82 15.95 13.62 -12.35
CA GLY A 82 16.91 14.00 -11.32
C GLY A 82 16.31 14.70 -10.10
N HIS A 83 14.99 14.62 -9.89
CA HIS A 83 14.28 15.35 -8.84
C HIS A 83 13.46 14.41 -7.93
N ASP A 84 13.61 14.57 -6.62
CA ASP A 84 13.01 13.66 -5.64
C ASP A 84 11.63 14.18 -5.23
N LEU A 85 10.59 13.44 -5.61
CA LEU A 85 9.21 13.77 -5.27
C LEU A 85 8.77 13.18 -3.92
N LYS A 86 9.53 12.26 -3.32
CA LYS A 86 9.13 11.59 -2.07
C LYS A 86 8.84 12.59 -0.94
N PRO A 87 9.70 13.60 -0.66
CA PRO A 87 9.44 14.55 0.42
C PRO A 87 8.14 15.33 0.25
N HIS A 88 7.81 15.68 -1.00
CA HIS A 88 6.56 16.37 -1.30
C HIS A 88 5.35 15.49 -0.98
N TYR A 89 5.31 14.25 -1.50
CA TYR A 89 4.18 13.35 -1.27
C TYR A 89 4.04 12.96 0.20
N LEU A 90 5.13 12.75 0.92
CA LEU A 90 5.10 12.54 2.37
C LEU A 90 4.50 13.74 3.13
N SER A 91 4.66 14.96 2.61
CA SER A 91 4.12 16.17 3.25
C SER A 91 2.63 16.42 2.98
N VAL A 92 2.10 15.94 1.84
CA VAL A 92 0.71 16.20 1.44
C VAL A 92 -0.22 15.00 1.63
N LEU A 93 0.34 13.79 1.76
CA LEU A 93 -0.41 12.58 2.07
C LEU A 93 -0.60 12.45 3.58
N HIS A 94 -1.73 11.85 3.95
CA HIS A 94 -2.04 11.54 5.33
C HIS A 94 -2.16 10.01 5.47
N PRO A 95 -1.33 9.36 6.29
CA PRO A 95 -1.39 7.93 6.53
C PRO A 95 -2.77 7.51 7.04
N CYS A 96 -3.33 6.44 6.47
CA CYS A 96 -4.60 5.91 6.92
C CYS A 96 -4.70 4.40 6.71
N ILE A 97 -5.56 3.76 7.50
CA ILE A 97 -5.94 2.36 7.34
C ILE A 97 -7.40 2.33 6.88
N VAL A 98 -7.64 1.76 5.70
CA VAL A 98 -8.98 1.52 5.18
C VAL A 98 -9.40 0.12 5.59
N TRP A 99 -10.50 0.05 6.34
CA TRP A 99 -11.11 -1.21 6.74
C TRP A 99 -12.23 -1.54 5.78
N PHE A 100 -12.21 -2.74 5.23
CA PHE A 100 -13.21 -3.18 4.28
C PHE A 100 -13.52 -4.65 4.42
N GLU A 101 -14.71 -5.02 3.97
CA GLU A 101 -15.14 -6.41 3.87
C GLU A 101 -14.64 -7.01 2.55
N ALA A 102 -14.16 -8.25 2.62
CA ALA A 102 -13.72 -9.01 1.47
C ALA A 102 -14.10 -10.49 1.64
N ASP A 103 -14.31 -11.18 0.52
CA ASP A 103 -14.60 -12.60 0.53
C ASP A 103 -13.40 -13.40 1.02
N ILE A 104 -13.65 -14.42 1.84
CA ILE A 104 -12.63 -15.36 2.29
C ILE A 104 -12.37 -16.36 1.17
N VAL A 105 -11.30 -16.13 0.40
CA VAL A 105 -10.91 -17.00 -0.71
C VAL A 105 -10.14 -18.24 -0.22
N TYR A 106 -9.41 -18.12 0.90
CA TYR A 106 -8.63 -19.21 1.50
C TYR A 106 -8.84 -19.29 3.01
N GLU A 107 -9.88 -20.02 3.41
CA GLU A 107 -10.33 -20.15 4.80
C GLU A 107 -9.22 -20.62 5.75
N LYS A 108 -8.43 -21.61 5.33
CA LYS A 108 -7.35 -22.16 6.16
C LYS A 108 -6.31 -21.07 6.50
N GLY A 109 -5.87 -20.27 5.52
CA GLY A 109 -4.90 -19.20 5.77
C GLY A 109 -5.46 -18.09 6.65
N VAL A 110 -6.73 -17.73 6.48
CA VAL A 110 -7.43 -16.79 7.35
C VAL A 110 -7.46 -17.29 8.80
N LEU A 111 -7.83 -18.55 9.01
CA LEU A 111 -7.86 -19.17 10.34
C LEU A 111 -6.46 -19.26 10.97
N GLU A 112 -5.45 -19.67 10.21
CA GLU A 112 -4.06 -19.75 10.67
C GLU A 112 -3.53 -18.37 11.10
N THR A 113 -3.79 -17.33 10.30
CA THR A 113 -3.41 -15.95 10.64
C THR A 113 -4.16 -15.41 11.85
N ALA A 114 -5.48 -15.64 11.94
CA ALA A 114 -6.27 -15.23 13.09
C ALA A 114 -5.80 -15.90 14.39
N LEU A 115 -5.49 -17.21 14.33
CA LEU A 115 -4.97 -17.96 15.47
C LEU A 115 -3.55 -17.52 15.86
N SER A 116 -2.67 -17.25 14.89
CA SER A 116 -1.32 -16.73 15.19
C SER A 116 -1.40 -15.38 15.89
N TYR A 117 -2.20 -14.46 15.35
CA TYR A 117 -2.40 -13.16 15.96
C TYR A 117 -3.00 -13.26 17.36
N ALA A 118 -3.99 -14.12 17.58
CA ALA A 118 -4.54 -14.36 18.92
C ALA A 118 -3.47 -14.91 19.87
N TYR A 119 -2.61 -15.82 19.40
CA TYR A 119 -1.53 -16.42 20.19
C TYR A 119 -0.48 -15.40 20.64
N THR A 120 -0.05 -14.49 19.76
CA THR A 120 0.90 -13.43 20.12
C THR A 120 0.25 -12.36 21.00
N SER A 121 -1.00 -11.99 20.72
CA SER A 121 -1.74 -10.98 21.47
C SER A 121 -1.94 -11.35 22.94
N VAL A 122 -2.31 -12.60 23.26
CA VAL A 122 -2.48 -13.04 24.66
C VAL A 122 -1.15 -13.13 25.45
N ARG A 123 -0.02 -12.92 24.77
CA ARG A 123 1.33 -12.92 25.36
C ARG A 123 1.98 -11.54 25.33
N ASP A 124 1.23 -10.51 24.95
CA ASP A 124 1.75 -9.14 24.79
C ASP A 124 2.94 -9.08 23.81
N LEU A 125 2.90 -9.91 22.76
CA LEU A 125 3.89 -9.94 21.68
C LEU A 125 3.33 -9.29 20.40
N PRO A 126 4.15 -8.63 19.58
CA PRO A 126 3.72 -8.10 18.29
C PRO A 126 3.30 -9.24 17.33
N PRO A 127 2.49 -8.95 16.30
CA PRO A 127 2.20 -9.91 15.24
C PRO A 127 3.50 -10.36 14.56
N ASP A 128 3.59 -11.67 14.29
CA ASP A 128 4.71 -12.30 13.63
C ASP A 128 4.42 -12.63 12.16
N GLY A 129 5.39 -13.25 11.48
CA GLY A 129 5.29 -13.58 10.06
C GLY A 129 4.11 -14.49 9.72
N ASN A 130 3.56 -15.24 10.69
CA ASN A 130 2.40 -16.10 10.47
C ASN A 130 1.07 -15.31 10.46
N ALA A 131 1.10 -14.05 10.91
CA ALA A 131 -0.05 -13.15 10.87
C ALA A 131 -0.18 -12.36 9.55
N THR A 132 0.72 -12.59 8.58
CA THR A 132 0.89 -11.76 7.37
C THR A 132 -0.05 -12.10 6.20
N PHE A 133 -1.02 -13.00 6.39
CA PHE A 133 -1.93 -13.36 5.30
C PHE A 133 -2.68 -12.13 4.76
N GLY A 134 -2.48 -11.87 3.47
CA GLY A 134 -3.07 -10.75 2.74
C GLY A 134 -3.98 -11.21 1.62
N ILE A 135 -4.74 -10.27 1.09
CA ILE A 135 -5.62 -10.43 -0.07
C ILE A 135 -5.19 -9.45 -1.16
N ASP A 136 -5.29 -9.82 -2.44
CA ASP A 136 -4.92 -8.98 -3.59
C ASP A 136 -6.15 -8.40 -4.34
N CYS A 137 -7.35 -8.86 -3.99
CA CYS A 137 -8.62 -8.52 -4.64
C CYS A 137 -8.60 -8.67 -6.17
N ASP A 138 -7.75 -9.53 -6.74
CA ASP A 138 -7.50 -9.64 -8.19
C ASP A 138 -7.18 -8.28 -8.86
N GLY A 139 -6.52 -7.37 -8.15
CA GLY A 139 -6.22 -6.02 -8.66
C GLY A 139 -7.46 -5.12 -8.84
N LYS A 140 -8.61 -5.52 -8.30
CA LYS A 140 -9.85 -4.73 -8.33
C LYS A 140 -9.90 -3.76 -7.15
N SER A 141 -10.40 -2.55 -7.40
CA SER A 141 -10.60 -1.57 -6.33
C SER A 141 -11.66 -2.02 -5.32
N VAL A 142 -11.44 -1.74 -4.02
CA VAL A 142 -12.47 -1.92 -2.98
C VAL A 142 -13.70 -1.07 -3.35
N SER A 143 -14.88 -1.69 -3.37
CA SER A 143 -16.13 -0.94 -3.53
C SER A 143 -16.37 -0.02 -2.33
N ARG A 144 -16.90 1.19 -2.56
CA ARG A 144 -17.30 2.10 -1.46
C ARG A 144 -18.26 1.44 -0.47
N SER A 145 -19.13 0.54 -0.94
CA SER A 145 -20.08 -0.18 -0.08
C SER A 145 -19.41 -1.21 0.83
N ALA A 146 -18.21 -1.68 0.49
CA ALA A 146 -17.45 -2.63 1.29
C ALA A 146 -16.56 -1.93 2.33
N ILE A 147 -16.33 -0.61 2.22
CA ILE A 147 -15.54 0.14 3.19
C ILE A 147 -16.36 0.32 4.46
N ALA A 148 -15.91 -0.32 5.54
CA ALA A 148 -16.54 -0.24 6.86
C ALA A 148 -16.10 1.02 7.63
N ARG A 149 -14.82 1.39 7.54
CA ARG A 149 -14.28 2.61 8.18
C ARG A 149 -12.96 3.04 7.54
N ILE A 150 -12.61 4.31 7.71
CA ILE A 150 -11.29 4.85 7.40
C ILE A 150 -10.70 5.39 8.69
N GLU A 151 -9.53 4.91 9.06
CA GLU A 151 -8.80 5.31 10.24
C GLU A 151 -7.62 6.19 9.81
N PHE A 152 -7.70 7.50 10.08
CA PHE A 152 -6.60 8.43 9.84
C PHE A 152 -5.64 8.43 11.03
N LEU A 153 -4.34 8.28 10.78
CA LEU A 153 -3.33 8.16 11.83
C LEU A 153 -2.75 9.52 12.18
N GLN A 154 -2.68 9.84 13.48
CA GLN A 154 -2.09 11.09 13.93
C GLN A 154 -0.55 11.06 13.88
N PRO A 155 0.11 12.23 13.78
CA PRO A 155 1.56 12.32 13.94
C PRO A 155 2.00 11.71 15.28
N GLY A 156 2.75 10.60 15.22
CA GLY A 156 3.19 9.82 16.39
C GLY A 156 2.50 8.46 16.59
N GLN A 157 1.54 8.11 15.73
CA GLN A 157 0.98 6.76 15.63
C GLN A 157 1.59 5.93 14.51
N MET A 158 2.51 6.53 13.74
CA MET A 158 3.39 5.84 12.79
C MET A 158 4.67 5.41 13.48
#